data_AF-A0A955UVA4-F1
#
_entry.id   AF-A0A955UVA4-F1
#
_cell.length_a   1.000
_cell.length_b   1.000
_cell.length_c   1.000
_cell.angle_alpha   90.00
_cell.angle_beta   90.00
_cell.angle_gamma   90.00
#
_symmetry.space_group_name_H-M   'P 1'
#
loop_
_entity.id
_entity.type
_entity.pdbx_description
1 polymer ?
#
loop_
_entity_poly.entity_id
_entity_poly.type
_entity_poly.pdbx_seq_one_letter_code
_entity_poly.pdbx_strand_id
1 'polypeptide(L)'
;MRLRAGEELAVSTDAAVEGVHFDFETDAAVAVGRRALAAALSDLAAMGARPLACTLSLAAPPSLALRRLDAAMRGFADEAAKRGAPLVGGNLARARETSLHATVLGAVA
;
A
#
# COMPACT_ATOMS: atom_id res chain seq x y z
N MET A 1 15.26 6.47 6.76
CA MET A 1 15.51 5.70 5.52
C MET A 1 16.89 6.07 4.99
N ARG A 2 17.81 5.11 4.83
CA ARG A 2 19.18 5.38 4.34
C ARG A 2 19.68 4.20 3.51
N LEU A 3 20.26 4.51 2.35
CA LEU A 3 20.99 3.56 1.51
C LEU A 3 22.42 3.39 2.04
N ARG A 4 22.96 2.19 1.90
CA ARG A 4 24.37 1.88 2.15
C ARG A 4 25.20 2.25 0.92
N ALA A 5 26.51 2.37 1.10
CA ALA A 5 27.41 2.56 -0.03
C ALA A 5 27.28 1.36 -1.00
N GLY A 6 27.08 1.64 -2.28
CA GLY A 6 26.84 0.63 -3.31
C GLY A 6 25.39 0.16 -3.43
N GLU A 7 24.45 0.66 -2.63
CA GLU A 7 23.01 0.38 -2.84
C GLU A 7 22.37 1.45 -3.73
N GLU A 8 21.45 1.03 -4.60
CA GLU A 8 20.54 1.88 -5.39
C GLU A 8 19.13 1.89 -4.79
N LEU A 9 18.38 2.96 -5.07
CA LEU A 9 16.97 3.07 -4.68
C LEU A 9 16.10 2.33 -5.69
N ALA A 10 15.38 1.31 -5.23
CA ALA A 10 14.30 0.69 -5.98
C ALA A 10 12.96 1.31 -5.56
N VAL A 11 12.09 1.60 -6.53
CA VAL A 11 10.76 2.15 -6.30
C VAL A 11 9.75 1.37 -7.13
N SER A 12 8.65 0.96 -6.51
CA SER A 12 7.47 0.47 -7.25
C SER A 12 6.21 1.15 -6.76
N THR A 13 5.19 1.22 -7.61
CA THR A 13 3.86 1.65 -7.24
C THR A 13 2.83 0.70 -7.83
N ASP A 14 1.82 0.38 -7.03
CA ASP A 14 0.68 -0.43 -7.46
C ASP A 14 -0.63 0.20 -6.97
N ALA A 15 -1.72 -0.07 -7.68
CA ALA A 15 -3.04 0.48 -7.45
C ALA A 15 -4.07 -0.64 -7.24
N ALA A 16 -4.74 -0.61 -6.10
CA ALA A 16 -5.94 -1.39 -5.85
C ALA A 16 -7.16 -0.48 -6.01
N VAL A 17 -8.01 -0.78 -6.99
CA VAL A 17 -9.20 0.02 -7.34
C VAL A 17 -10.47 -0.82 -7.16
N GLU A 18 -11.44 -0.29 -6.42
CA GLU A 18 -12.75 -0.92 -6.21
C GLU A 18 -13.47 -1.15 -7.55
N GLY A 19 -14.02 -2.35 -7.76
CA GLY A 19 -14.64 -2.76 -9.02
C GLY A 19 -13.66 -3.24 -10.11
N VAL A 20 -12.36 -3.13 -9.87
CA VAL A 20 -11.31 -3.65 -10.79
C VAL A 20 -10.47 -4.72 -10.10
N HIS A 21 -9.95 -4.41 -8.91
CA HIS A 21 -9.00 -5.26 -8.18
C HIS A 21 -9.61 -5.89 -6.92
N PHE A 22 -10.65 -5.26 -6.36
CA PHE A 22 -11.37 -5.75 -5.19
C PHE A 22 -12.81 -5.22 -5.20
N ASP A 23 -13.67 -5.81 -4.37
CA ASP A 23 -15.02 -5.32 -4.10
C ASP A 23 -15.31 -5.43 -2.60
N PHE A 24 -15.65 -4.32 -1.94
CA PHE A 24 -15.91 -4.32 -0.49
C PHE A 24 -17.19 -5.05 -0.04
N GLU A 25 -18.04 -5.46 -0.97
CA GLU A 25 -19.20 -6.31 -0.68
C GLU A 25 -18.81 -7.79 -0.61
N THR A 26 -17.71 -8.19 -1.25
CA THR A 26 -17.26 -9.60 -1.29
C THR A 26 -15.93 -9.83 -0.58
N ASP A 27 -15.08 -8.80 -0.50
CA ASP A 27 -13.77 -8.85 0.13
C ASP A 27 -13.80 -8.24 1.54
N ALA A 28 -13.15 -8.92 2.48
CA ALA A 28 -12.87 -8.33 3.78
C ALA A 28 -11.95 -7.10 3.64
N ALA A 29 -12.37 -5.95 4.16
CA ALA A 29 -11.62 -4.71 4.03
C ALA A 29 -10.17 -4.80 4.56
N VAL A 30 -9.92 -5.53 5.65
CA VAL A 30 -8.56 -5.82 6.15
C VAL A 30 -7.71 -6.52 5.08
N ALA A 31 -8.29 -7.47 4.35
CA ALA A 31 -7.59 -8.17 3.28
C ALA A 31 -7.32 -7.25 2.08
N VAL A 32 -8.24 -6.32 1.76
CA VAL A 32 -8.02 -5.29 0.72
C VAL A 32 -6.78 -4.45 1.04
N GLY A 33 -6.70 -3.89 2.24
CA GLY A 33 -5.55 -3.07 2.64
C GLY A 33 -4.23 -3.84 2.66
N ARG A 34 -4.24 -5.09 3.16
CA ARG A 34 -3.07 -5.97 3.12
C ARG A 34 -2.61 -6.23 1.68
N ARG A 35 -3.53 -6.62 0.79
CA ARG A 35 -3.22 -6.94 -0.62
C ARG A 35 -2.68 -5.72 -1.35
N ALA A 36 -3.23 -4.53 -1.11
CA ALA A 36 -2.80 -3.30 -1.76
C ALA A 36 -1.31 -3.00 -1.53
N LEU A 37 -0.81 -3.15 -0.29
CA LEU A 37 0.62 -3.00 -0.03
C LEU A 37 1.44 -4.20 -0.51
N ALA A 38 0.92 -5.42 -0.34
CA ALA A 38 1.62 -6.64 -0.72
C ALA A 38 1.94 -6.70 -2.22
N ALA A 39 1.08 -6.15 -3.07
CA ALA A 39 1.29 -6.09 -4.52
C ALA A 39 2.55 -5.26 -4.86
N ALA A 40 2.60 -3.99 -4.42
CA ALA A 40 3.78 -3.14 -4.63
C ALA A 40 5.06 -3.72 -3.99
N LEU A 41 4.96 -4.34 -2.80
CA LEU A 41 6.08 -5.02 -2.16
C LEU A 41 6.56 -6.26 -2.93
N SER A 42 5.68 -6.92 -3.69
CA SER A 42 6.04 -8.06 -4.52
C SER A 42 6.97 -7.65 -5.66
N ASP A 43 6.72 -6.51 -6.31
CA ASP A 43 7.63 -5.96 -7.32
C ASP A 43 9.00 -5.64 -6.73
N LEU A 44 9.00 -5.04 -5.53
CA LEU A 44 10.22 -4.73 -4.81
C LEU A 44 11.03 -5.99 -4.51
N ALA A 45 10.36 -7.06 -4.10
CA ALA A 45 10.98 -8.36 -3.90
C ALA A 45 11.50 -8.97 -5.20
N ALA A 46 10.79 -8.81 -6.32
CA ALA A 46 11.22 -9.28 -7.64
C ALA A 46 12.50 -8.58 -8.14
N MET A 47 12.72 -7.33 -7.72
CA MET A 47 13.98 -6.60 -7.95
C MET A 47 15.12 -7.03 -7.00
N GLY A 48 14.86 -7.94 -6.06
CA GLY A 48 15.82 -8.29 -5.01
C GLY A 48 16.03 -7.18 -3.96
N ALA A 49 15.14 -6.18 -3.94
CA ALA A 49 15.29 -5.02 -3.08
C ALA A 49 14.71 -5.27 -1.67
N ARG A 50 15.46 -4.86 -0.64
CA ARG A 50 14.99 -4.84 0.75
C ARG A 50 14.06 -3.65 0.97
N PRO A 51 12.87 -3.82 1.58
CA PRO A 51 11.99 -2.70 1.90
C PRO A 51 12.62 -1.68 2.85
N LEU A 52 12.31 -0.40 2.61
CA LEU A 52 12.75 0.74 3.42
C LEU A 52 11.58 1.54 4.00
N ALA A 53 10.55 1.79 3.20
CA ALA A 53 9.37 2.58 3.55
C ALA A 53 8.26 2.39 2.51
N CYS A 54 7.05 2.86 2.83
CA CYS A 54 5.97 3.00 1.86
C CYS A 54 5.19 4.31 2.08
N THR A 55 4.46 4.73 1.04
CA THR A 55 3.45 5.78 1.10
C THR A 55 2.13 5.25 0.55
N LEU A 56 1.01 5.82 1.01
CA LEU A 56 -0.32 5.48 0.53
C LEU A 56 -1.09 6.73 0.10
N SER A 57 -1.51 6.79 -1.16
CA SER A 57 -2.55 7.73 -1.60
C SER A 57 -3.88 7.00 -1.63
N LEU A 58 -4.84 7.44 -0.81
CA LEU A 58 -6.16 6.85 -0.70
C LEU A 58 -7.21 7.83 -1.24
N ALA A 59 -8.05 7.34 -2.14
CA ALA A 59 -9.20 8.08 -2.63
C ALA A 59 -10.47 7.31 -2.28
N ALA A 60 -11.51 7.99 -1.79
CA ALA A 60 -12.75 7.33 -1.39
C ALA A 60 -13.98 8.23 -1.57
N PRO A 61 -15.17 7.64 -1.80
CA PRO A 61 -16.42 8.38 -1.76
C PRO A 61 -16.79 8.78 -0.33
N PRO A 62 -17.52 9.90 -0.14
CA PRO A 62 -17.97 10.33 1.18
C PRO A 62 -18.94 9.34 1.85
N SER A 63 -19.55 8.45 1.07
CA SER A 63 -20.44 7.39 1.54
C SER A 63 -19.71 6.16 2.07
N LEU A 64 -18.39 6.04 1.89
CA LEU A 64 -17.63 4.91 2.41
C LEU A 64 -17.71 4.89 3.94
N ALA A 65 -18.19 3.78 4.49
CA ALA A 65 -18.30 3.62 5.93
C ALA A 65 -16.92 3.68 6.61
N LEU A 66 -16.74 4.55 7.62
CA LEU A 66 -15.47 4.70 8.32
C LEU A 66 -14.91 3.38 8.87
N ARG A 67 -15.77 2.50 9.41
CA ARG A 67 -15.34 1.17 9.89
C ARG A 67 -14.63 0.33 8.82
N ARG A 68 -15.03 0.49 7.54
CA ARG A 68 -14.50 -0.23 6.39
C ARG A 68 -13.15 0.37 5.99
N LEU A 69 -13.06 1.70 5.95
CA LEU A 69 -11.80 2.42 5.76
C LEU A 69 -10.78 2.05 6.86
N ASP A 70 -11.18 2.10 8.14
CA ASP A 70 -10.31 1.76 9.26
C ASP A 70 -9.83 0.32 9.19
N ALA A 71 -10.69 -0.61 8.76
CA ALA A 71 -10.31 -2.01 8.58
C ALA A 71 -9.28 -2.17 7.44
N ALA A 72 -9.45 -1.49 6.31
CA ALA A 72 -8.46 -1.47 5.25
C ALA A 72 -7.13 -0.87 5.72
N MET A 73 -7.17 0.27 6.42
CA MET A 73 -5.96 0.89 6.96
C MET A 73 -5.25 0.01 7.99
N ARG A 74 -5.99 -0.73 8.84
CA ARG A 74 -5.41 -1.74 9.73
C ARG A 74 -4.68 -2.83 8.95
N GLY A 75 -5.31 -3.40 7.93
CA GLY A 75 -4.67 -4.42 7.10
C GLY A 75 -3.41 -3.93 6.37
N PHE A 76 -3.44 -2.69 5.88
CA PHE A 76 -2.28 -2.04 5.27
C PHE A 76 -1.15 -1.85 6.29
N ALA A 77 -1.46 -1.30 7.47
CA ALA A 77 -0.48 -1.05 8.53
C ALA A 77 0.14 -2.35 9.07
N ASP A 78 -0.66 -3.41 9.23
CA ASP A 78 -0.18 -4.72 9.65
C ASP A 78 0.81 -5.31 8.64
N GLU A 79 0.52 -5.19 7.34
CA GLU A 79 1.44 -5.67 6.29
C GLU A 79 2.72 -4.82 6.25
N ALA A 80 2.62 -3.50 6.41
CA ALA A 80 3.75 -2.60 6.50
C ALA A 80 4.68 -2.96 7.66
N ALA A 81 4.12 -3.20 8.84
CA ALA A 81 4.86 -3.63 10.03
C ALA A 81 5.51 -4.99 9.81
N LYS A 82 4.76 -5.97 9.28
CA LYS A 82 5.25 -7.32 8.99
C LYS A 82 6.43 -7.34 8.02
N ARG A 83 6.44 -6.44 7.04
CA ARG A 83 7.43 -6.41 5.94
C ARG A 83 8.58 -5.43 6.18
N GLY A 84 8.58 -4.71 7.30
CA GLY A 84 9.60 -3.70 7.60
C GLY A 84 9.56 -2.50 6.64
N ALA A 85 8.37 -2.19 6.12
CA ALA A 85 8.13 -1.09 5.18
C ALA A 85 7.22 -0.03 5.83
N PRO A 86 7.70 0.75 6.81
CA PRO A 86 6.86 1.69 7.55
C PRO A 86 6.15 2.68 6.62
N LEU A 87 4.90 3.00 6.93
CA LEU A 87 4.14 4.05 6.25
C LEU A 87 4.67 5.42 6.68
N VAL A 88 5.32 6.14 5.77
CA VAL A 88 6.02 7.41 6.08
C VAL A 88 5.33 8.64 5.50
N GLY A 89 4.23 8.46 4.77
CA GLY A 89 3.50 9.56 4.17
C GLY A 89 2.32 9.07 3.34
N GLY A 90 1.53 10.01 2.84
CA GLY A 90 0.36 9.68 2.07
C GLY A 90 -0.50 10.88 1.72
N ASN A 91 -1.64 10.59 1.11
CA ASN A 91 -2.66 11.55 0.75
C ASN A 91 -4.05 10.94 0.95
N LEU A 92 -5.03 11.77 1.27
CA LEU A 92 -6.44 11.38 1.34
C LEU A 92 -7.28 12.34 0.50
N ALA A 93 -8.01 11.81 -0.48
CA ALA A 93 -8.86 12.59 -1.36
C ALA A 93 -10.28 12.04 -1.44
N ARG A 94 -11.23 12.92 -1.74
CA ARG A 94 -12.58 12.51 -2.14
C ARG A 94 -12.55 12.04 -3.59
N ALA A 95 -13.24 10.95 -3.90
CA ALA A 95 -13.40 10.40 -5.25
C ALA A 95 -14.78 9.73 -5.42
N ARG A 96 -15.05 9.18 -6.61
CA ARG A 96 -16.30 8.46 -6.89
C ARG A 96 -16.24 7.01 -6.41
N GLU A 97 -15.11 6.34 -6.64
CA GLU A 97 -14.81 4.99 -6.17
C GLU A 97 -13.66 4.97 -5.15
N THR A 98 -13.54 3.88 -4.38
CA THR A 98 -12.40 3.69 -3.48
C THR A 98 -11.18 3.19 -4.24
N SER A 99 -10.02 3.79 -4.01
CA SER A 99 -8.75 3.26 -4.50
C SER A 99 -7.60 3.51 -3.52
N LEU A 100 -6.67 2.55 -3.48
CA LEU A 100 -5.46 2.56 -2.67
C LEU A 100 -4.26 2.47 -3.61
N HIS A 101 -3.44 3.51 -3.62
CA HIS A 101 -2.23 3.59 -4.44
C HIS A 101 -1.02 3.53 -3.51
N ALA A 102 -0.38 2.37 -3.47
CA ALA A 102 0.75 2.10 -2.61
C ALA A 102 2.05 2.33 -3.39
N THR A 103 2.92 3.18 -2.88
CA THR A 103 4.29 3.31 -3.38
C THR A 103 5.24 2.74 -2.35
N VAL A 104 6.17 1.90 -2.77
CA VAL A 104 7.18 1.27 -1.91
C VAL A 104 8.56 1.70 -2.34
N LEU A 105 9.43 1.87 -1.34
CA LEU A 105 10.83 2.26 -1.52
C LEU A 105 11.69 1.14 -0.93
N GLY A 106 12.72 0.72 -1.67
CA GLY A 106 13.65 -0.32 -1.26
C GLY A 106 15.10 -0.02 -1.63
N ALA A 107 16.01 -0.82 -1.07
CA ALA A 107 17.44 -0.79 -1.38
C ALA A 107 17.84 -2.08 -2.09
N VAL A 108 18.58 -1.98 -3.19
CA VAL A 108 19.17 -3.10 -3.93
C VAL A 108 20.67 -2.84 -4.12
N ALA A 109 21.50 -3.88 -4.12
CA ALA A 109 22.96 -3.80 -4.29
C ALA A 109 23.39 -3.95 -5.74
#